data_AF-A0A0A8WKQ7-F1
#
_entry.id   AF-A0A0A8WKQ7-F1
#
_cell.length_a   1.000
_cell.length_b   1.000
_cell.length_c   1.000
_cell.angle_alpha   90.00
_cell.angle_beta   90.00
_cell.angle_gamma   90.00
#
_symmetry.space_group_name_H-M   'P 1'
#
loop_
_entity.id
_entity.type
_entity.pdbx_description
1 polymer ?
#
loop_
_entity_poly.entity_id
_entity_poly.type
_entity_poly.pdbx_seq_one_letter_code
_entity_poly.pdbx_strand_id
1 'polypeptide(L)'
;MSDSAKNLAEKYDNLELCYKVMGLSFSDPPEKVDKVFNNLMAGYKQKLRSSKPDEAQDAQMNIEQIQEIYERITNSMIYKDYAREYEKYKNAQNAVKEERQMKAHVEKSTFVNCPSCGKILNIGFKTCPYCRKKVYTPAEMMMMKIFSTRNIIIAAVVILAIAAVGIYLFKPELVKFLKQV
;
A
#
# COMPACT_ATOMS: atom_id res chain seq x y z
N MET A 1 24.45 -39.70 -34.46
CA MET A 1 24.20 -38.65 -33.44
C MET A 1 22.91 -37.85 -33.69
N SER A 2 22.12 -38.13 -34.74
CA SER A 2 20.84 -37.46 -35.05
C SER A 2 19.62 -37.97 -34.26
N ASP A 3 19.69 -39.17 -33.72
CA ASP A 3 18.48 -39.85 -33.19
C ASP A 3 18.23 -39.56 -31.71
N SER A 4 19.25 -39.11 -30.98
CA SER A 4 19.13 -38.63 -29.59
C SER A 4 18.43 -37.27 -29.50
N ALA A 5 18.63 -36.39 -30.50
CA ALA A 5 18.03 -35.06 -30.52
C ALA A 5 16.54 -35.10 -30.91
N LYS A 6 16.14 -35.99 -31.82
CA LYS A 6 14.73 -36.21 -32.18
C LYS A 6 13.92 -36.81 -31.02
N ASN A 7 14.52 -37.71 -30.24
CA ASN A 7 13.87 -38.27 -29.04
C ASN A 7 13.69 -37.27 -27.90
N LEU A 8 14.49 -36.19 -27.84
CA LEU A 8 14.28 -35.13 -26.85
C LEU A 8 13.16 -34.17 -27.24
N ALA A 9 13.07 -33.76 -28.51
CA ALA A 9 12.04 -32.83 -28.97
C ALA A 9 10.60 -33.38 -28.78
N GLU A 10 10.39 -34.67 -29.06
CA GLU A 10 9.09 -35.34 -28.88
C GLU A 10 8.73 -35.56 -27.40
N LYS A 11 9.73 -35.54 -26.50
CA LYS A 11 9.57 -35.76 -25.05
C LYS A 11 9.15 -34.49 -24.29
N TYR A 12 9.25 -33.32 -24.90
CA TYR A 12 9.03 -32.02 -24.24
C TYR A 12 7.97 -31.11 -24.90
N ASP A 13 7.23 -31.58 -25.91
CA ASP A 13 6.02 -30.87 -26.39
C ASP A 13 4.86 -30.93 -25.38
N ASN A 14 4.93 -31.84 -24.42
CA ASN A 14 3.90 -31.96 -23.40
C ASN A 14 4.12 -30.96 -22.26
N LEU A 15 3.54 -29.77 -22.41
CA LEU A 15 3.50 -28.72 -21.38
C LEU A 15 3.04 -29.25 -20.01
N GLU A 16 2.15 -30.25 -19.98
CA GLU A 16 1.69 -30.88 -18.72
C GLU A 16 2.84 -31.56 -17.96
N LEU A 17 3.76 -32.18 -18.69
CA LEU A 17 4.93 -32.80 -18.09
C LEU A 17 5.86 -31.75 -17.48
N CYS A 18 6.03 -30.59 -18.12
CA CYS A 18 6.78 -29.47 -17.56
C CYS A 18 6.22 -29.03 -16.20
N TYR A 19 4.90 -28.86 -16.10
CA TYR A 19 4.23 -28.54 -14.83
C TYR A 19 4.44 -29.66 -13.80
N LYS A 20 4.24 -30.92 -14.19
CA LYS A 20 4.38 -32.07 -13.29
C LYS A 20 5.81 -32.24 -12.75
N VAL A 21 6.83 -32.02 -13.58
CA VAL A 21 8.25 -32.05 -13.16
C VAL A 21 8.56 -30.97 -12.14
N MET A 22 7.94 -29.79 -12.27
CA MET A 22 8.05 -28.74 -11.26
C MET A 22 7.16 -28.97 -10.02
N GLY A 23 6.35 -30.03 -9.99
CA GLY A 23 5.38 -30.26 -8.90
C GLY A 23 4.23 -29.25 -8.90
N LEU A 24 3.86 -28.76 -10.08
CA LEU A 24 2.80 -27.79 -10.32
C LEU A 24 1.62 -28.43 -11.05
N SER A 25 0.47 -27.75 -11.01
CA SER A 25 -0.71 -28.02 -11.83
C SER A 25 -1.00 -26.85 -12.77
N PHE A 26 -1.68 -27.08 -13.89
CA PHE A 26 -2.12 -26.03 -14.81
C PHE A 26 -3.04 -24.98 -14.16
N SER A 27 -3.74 -25.37 -13.09
CA SER A 27 -4.61 -24.45 -12.34
C SER A 27 -3.88 -23.63 -11.29
N ASP A 28 -2.57 -23.85 -11.11
CA ASP A 28 -1.79 -23.08 -10.16
C ASP A 28 -1.60 -21.64 -10.65
N PRO A 29 -1.73 -20.65 -9.75
CA PRO A 29 -1.59 -19.26 -10.13
C PRO A 29 -0.14 -18.96 -10.57
N PRO A 30 0.06 -17.96 -11.46
CA PRO A 30 1.40 -17.60 -11.96
C PRO A 30 2.41 -17.36 -10.83
N GLU A 31 2.00 -16.73 -9.72
CA GLU A 31 2.93 -16.48 -8.61
C GLU A 31 3.42 -17.77 -7.93
N LYS A 32 2.63 -18.85 -7.97
CA LYS A 32 3.07 -20.14 -7.45
C LYS A 32 4.10 -20.78 -8.37
N VAL A 33 3.97 -20.62 -9.69
CA VAL A 33 4.96 -21.06 -10.68
C VAL A 33 6.29 -20.38 -10.41
N ASP A 34 6.29 -19.05 -10.31
CA ASP A 34 7.48 -18.25 -10.01
C ASP A 34 8.10 -18.62 -8.67
N LYS A 35 7.27 -18.83 -7.63
CA LYS A 35 7.74 -19.22 -6.30
C LYS A 35 8.42 -20.57 -6.30
N VAL A 36 7.84 -21.58 -6.97
CA VAL A 36 8.43 -22.91 -7.07
C VAL A 36 9.75 -22.87 -7.85
N PHE A 37 9.79 -22.16 -8.98
CA PHE A 37 11.03 -21.93 -9.72
C PHE A 37 12.13 -21.32 -8.85
N ASN A 38 11.83 -20.22 -8.16
CA ASN A 38 12.80 -19.54 -7.31
C ASN A 38 13.29 -20.41 -6.14
N ASN A 39 12.40 -21.20 -5.54
CA ASN A 39 12.76 -22.14 -4.48
C ASN A 39 13.70 -23.25 -4.98
N LEU A 40 13.40 -23.84 -6.13
CA LEU A 40 14.25 -24.86 -6.75
C LEU A 40 15.62 -24.27 -7.10
N MET A 41 15.65 -23.12 -7.76
CA MET A 41 16.88 -22.41 -8.11
C MET A 41 17.73 -22.09 -6.88
N ALA A 42 17.13 -21.65 -5.78
CA ALA A 42 17.84 -21.41 -4.52
C ALA A 42 18.47 -22.70 -3.97
N GLY A 43 17.73 -23.82 -3.98
CA GLY A 43 18.22 -25.12 -3.54
C GLY A 43 19.41 -25.62 -4.35
N TYR A 44 19.37 -25.51 -5.68
CA TYR A 44 20.50 -25.91 -6.53
C TYR A 44 21.69 -24.95 -6.43
N LYS A 45 21.45 -23.63 -6.32
CA LYS A 45 22.53 -22.65 -6.06
C LYS A 45 23.25 -22.92 -4.74
N GLN A 46 22.57 -23.46 -3.74
CA GLN A 46 23.20 -23.90 -2.51
C GLN A 46 24.09 -25.15 -2.74
N LYS A 47 23.61 -26.13 -3.52
CA LYS A 47 24.38 -27.33 -3.88
C LYS A 47 25.62 -27.04 -4.73
N LEU A 48 25.58 -26.00 -5.57
CA LEU A 48 26.76 -25.51 -6.31
C LEU A 48 27.91 -25.07 -5.40
N ARG A 49 27.63 -24.76 -4.13
CA ARG A 49 28.66 -24.40 -3.13
C ARG A 49 29.16 -25.60 -2.34
N SER A 50 28.71 -26.81 -2.66
CA SER A 50 29.17 -28.04 -2.00
C SER A 50 30.65 -28.28 -2.29
N SER A 51 31.36 -28.91 -1.36
CA SER A 51 32.79 -29.23 -1.53
C SER A 51 33.04 -30.41 -2.48
N LYS A 52 31.99 -31.11 -2.91
CA LYS A 52 32.10 -32.30 -3.77
C LYS A 52 31.88 -31.89 -5.24
N PRO A 53 32.82 -32.19 -6.15
CA PRO A 53 32.73 -31.76 -7.54
C PRO A 53 31.53 -32.39 -8.27
N ASP A 54 31.22 -33.66 -7.99
CA ASP A 54 30.11 -34.37 -8.63
C ASP A 54 28.75 -33.73 -8.29
N GLU A 55 28.53 -33.35 -7.02
CA GLU A 55 27.29 -32.68 -6.59
C GLU A 55 27.14 -31.29 -7.21
N ALA A 56 28.24 -30.58 -7.44
CA ALA A 56 28.23 -29.28 -8.10
C ALA A 56 27.91 -29.40 -9.60
N GLN A 57 28.51 -30.38 -10.28
CA GLN A 57 28.23 -30.66 -11.70
C GLN A 57 26.77 -31.08 -11.91
N ASP A 58 26.25 -31.98 -11.08
CA ASP A 58 24.84 -32.38 -11.10
C ASP A 58 23.91 -31.20 -10.83
N ALA A 59 24.25 -30.33 -9.88
CA ALA A 59 23.45 -29.13 -9.59
C ALA A 59 23.42 -28.16 -10.77
N GLN A 60 24.54 -28.02 -11.51
CA GLN A 60 24.60 -27.18 -12.70
C GLN A 60 23.68 -27.70 -13.81
N MET A 61 23.73 -29.01 -14.11
CA MET A 61 22.85 -29.61 -15.10
C MET A 61 21.37 -29.46 -14.74
N ASN A 62 21.02 -29.64 -13.46
CA ASN A 62 19.64 -29.46 -13.00
C ASN A 62 19.15 -28.00 -13.11
N ILE A 63 20.04 -27.02 -12.88
CA ILE A 63 19.70 -25.61 -13.06
C ILE A 63 19.32 -25.32 -14.51
N GLU A 64 20.12 -25.79 -15.46
CA GLU A 64 19.84 -25.60 -16.89
C GLU A 64 18.50 -26.24 -17.28
N GLN A 65 18.23 -27.46 -16.82
CA GLN A 65 16.95 -28.15 -17.08
C GLN A 65 15.75 -27.40 -16.48
N ILE A 66 15.86 -26.90 -15.25
CA ILE A 66 14.78 -26.17 -14.60
C ILE A 66 14.53 -24.82 -15.27
N GLN A 67 15.58 -24.14 -15.73
CA GLN A 67 15.47 -22.92 -16.53
C GLN A 67 14.74 -23.20 -17.84
N GLU A 68 15.12 -24.24 -18.58
CA GLU A 68 14.45 -24.61 -19.83
C GLU A 68 12.96 -24.92 -19.61
N ILE A 69 12.63 -25.69 -18.56
CA ILE A 69 11.24 -26.03 -18.21
C ILE A 69 10.45 -24.77 -17.86
N TYR A 70 11.02 -23.87 -17.05
CA TYR A 70 10.38 -22.61 -16.69
C TYR A 70 10.16 -21.70 -17.89
N GLU A 71 11.16 -21.57 -18.77
CA GLU A 71 11.04 -20.79 -20.01
C GLU A 71 9.97 -21.38 -20.93
N ARG A 72 9.89 -22.71 -21.05
CA ARG A 72 8.85 -23.37 -21.85
C ARG A 72 7.46 -23.12 -21.28
N ILE A 73 7.28 -23.19 -19.97
CA ILE A 73 6.01 -22.85 -19.31
C ILE A 73 5.65 -21.38 -19.56
N THR A 74 6.56 -20.46 -19.23
CA THR A 74 6.30 -19.02 -19.28
C THR A 74 6.16 -18.46 -20.69
N ASN A 75 6.82 -19.06 -21.68
CA ASN A 75 6.68 -18.66 -23.07
C ASN A 75 5.47 -19.27 -23.78
N SER A 76 4.85 -20.31 -23.21
CA SER A 76 3.66 -20.93 -23.78
C SER A 76 2.50 -19.94 -23.89
N MET A 77 1.73 -20.04 -24.99
CA MET A 77 0.57 -19.18 -25.22
C MET A 77 -0.49 -19.37 -24.13
N ILE A 78 -0.71 -20.61 -23.71
CA ILE A 78 -1.66 -20.99 -22.65
C ILE A 78 -1.32 -20.26 -21.35
N TYR A 79 -0.05 -20.29 -20.92
CA TYR A 79 0.37 -19.60 -19.70
C TYR A 79 0.21 -18.08 -19.82
N LYS A 80 0.58 -17.49 -20.97
CA LYS A 80 0.47 -16.04 -21.19
C LYS A 80 -0.97 -15.55 -21.13
N ASP A 81 -1.91 -16.28 -21.73
CA ASP A 81 -3.33 -15.95 -21.69
C ASP A 81 -3.89 -16.14 -20.28
N TYR A 82 -3.57 -17.25 -19.61
CA TYR A 82 -3.95 -17.50 -18.22
C TYR A 82 -3.41 -16.41 -17.26
N ALA A 83 -2.14 -16.04 -17.36
CA ALA A 83 -1.53 -15.02 -16.53
C ALA A 83 -2.20 -13.64 -16.71
N ARG A 84 -2.56 -13.29 -17.95
CA ARG A 84 -3.29 -12.07 -18.26
C ARG A 84 -4.69 -12.06 -17.64
N GLU A 85 -5.42 -13.17 -17.71
CA GLU A 85 -6.75 -13.29 -17.09
C GLU A 85 -6.66 -13.25 -15.55
N TYR A 86 -5.67 -13.93 -14.99
CA TYR A 86 -5.43 -13.95 -13.57
C TYR A 86 -5.11 -12.55 -13.02
N GLU A 87 -4.31 -11.76 -13.73
CA GLU A 87 -4.01 -10.37 -13.35
C GLU A 87 -5.27 -9.49 -13.36
N LYS A 88 -6.13 -9.64 -14.38
CA LYS A 88 -7.43 -8.95 -14.42
C LYS A 88 -8.30 -9.31 -13.21
N TYR A 89 -8.39 -10.59 -12.87
CA TYR A 89 -9.14 -11.06 -11.70
C TYR A 89 -8.58 -10.49 -10.39
N LYS A 90 -7.26 -10.50 -10.22
CA LYS A 90 -6.58 -9.94 -9.05
C LYS A 90 -6.83 -8.44 -8.91
N ASN A 91 -6.73 -7.68 -10.00
CA ASN A 91 -6.99 -6.25 -10.01
C ASN A 91 -8.46 -5.94 -9.70
N ALA A 92 -9.41 -6.71 -10.26
CA ALA A 92 -10.83 -6.58 -9.92
C ALA A 92 -11.08 -6.88 -8.43
N GLN A 93 -10.45 -7.93 -7.88
CA GLN A 93 -10.59 -8.26 -6.46
C GLN A 93 -10.03 -7.15 -5.56
N ASN A 94 -8.91 -6.55 -5.95
CA ASN A 94 -8.32 -5.42 -5.22
C ASN A 94 -9.21 -4.18 -5.28
N ALA A 95 -9.75 -3.84 -6.44
CA ALA A 95 -10.70 -2.74 -6.59
C ALA A 95 -11.94 -2.92 -5.68
N VAL A 96 -12.49 -4.13 -5.60
CA VAL A 96 -13.61 -4.44 -4.69
C VAL A 96 -13.20 -4.30 -3.22
N LYS A 97 -11.97 -4.70 -2.85
CA LYS A 97 -11.46 -4.51 -1.48
C LYS A 97 -11.29 -3.03 -1.14
N GLU A 98 -10.74 -2.24 -2.05
CA GLU A 98 -10.57 -0.79 -1.89
C GLU A 98 -11.92 -0.09 -1.78
N GLU A 99 -12.89 -0.43 -2.62
CA GLU A 99 -14.26 0.12 -2.53
C GLU A 99 -14.91 -0.21 -1.19
N ARG A 100 -14.73 -1.45 -0.68
CA ARG A 100 -15.20 -1.83 0.66
C ARG A 100 -14.52 -1.03 1.76
N GLN A 101 -13.22 -0.79 1.66
CA GLN A 101 -12.49 0.03 2.64
C GLN A 101 -12.93 1.49 2.62
N MET A 102 -13.15 2.06 1.43
CA MET A 102 -13.67 3.42 1.28
C MET A 102 -15.08 3.54 1.88
N LYS A 103 -15.99 2.59 1.56
CA LYS A 103 -17.33 2.56 2.15
C LYS A 103 -17.29 2.41 3.68
N ALA A 104 -16.44 1.52 4.19
CA ALA A 104 -16.28 1.35 5.64
C ALA A 104 -15.73 2.61 6.32
N HIS A 105 -14.81 3.34 5.70
CA HIS A 105 -14.30 4.59 6.24
C HIS A 105 -15.37 5.70 6.26
N VAL A 106 -16.16 5.81 5.19
CA VAL A 106 -17.29 6.75 5.12
C VAL A 106 -18.31 6.44 6.22
N GLU A 107 -18.70 5.17 6.40
CA GLU A 107 -19.71 4.77 7.37
C GLU A 107 -19.28 4.99 8.82
N LYS A 108 -18.00 4.71 9.15
CA LYS A 108 -17.45 4.87 10.50
C LYS A 108 -17.35 6.33 10.96
N SER A 109 -17.41 7.27 10.02
CA SER A 109 -17.33 8.70 10.33
C SER A 109 -18.66 9.34 10.74
N THR A 110 -19.79 8.62 10.79
CA THR A 110 -21.10 9.26 11.00
C THR A 110 -21.58 9.28 12.45
N PHE A 111 -20.87 8.64 13.38
CA PHE A 111 -21.32 8.51 14.77
C PHE A 111 -20.36 9.15 15.77
N VAL A 112 -20.89 9.95 16.68
CA VAL A 112 -20.17 10.63 17.76
C VAL A 112 -20.89 10.43 19.09
N ASN A 113 -20.15 10.32 20.20
CA ASN A 113 -20.75 10.24 21.53
C ASN A 113 -21.15 11.64 22.01
N CYS A 114 -22.36 11.77 22.54
CA CYS A 114 -22.84 13.00 23.16
C CYS A 114 -21.97 13.35 24.38
N PRO A 115 -21.34 14.53 24.45
CA PRO A 115 -20.46 14.91 25.56
C PRO A 115 -21.20 15.07 26.90
N SER A 116 -22.53 15.24 26.86
CA SER A 116 -23.33 15.44 28.07
C SER A 116 -23.94 14.16 28.65
N CYS A 117 -24.21 13.13 27.84
CA CYS A 117 -24.89 11.92 28.29
C CYS A 117 -24.25 10.61 27.81
N GLY A 118 -23.18 10.68 27.01
CA GLY A 118 -22.42 9.52 26.53
C GLY A 118 -23.07 8.71 25.41
N LYS A 119 -24.35 8.96 25.05
CA LYS A 119 -25.05 8.20 24.00
C LYS A 119 -24.52 8.51 22.59
N ILE A 120 -24.47 7.49 21.74
CA ILE A 120 -24.04 7.59 20.33
C ILE A 120 -25.09 8.37 19.52
N LEU A 121 -24.63 9.34 18.73
CA LEU A 121 -25.43 10.23 17.88
C LEU A 121 -24.88 10.27 16.47
N ASN A 122 -25.73 10.52 15.48
CA ASN A 122 -25.28 10.81 14.13
C ASN A 122 -24.74 12.27 14.04
N ILE A 123 -23.67 12.52 13.28
CA ILE A 123 -22.98 13.82 13.16
C ILE A 123 -23.90 14.97 12.67
N GLY A 124 -25.05 14.67 12.06
CA GLY A 124 -26.01 15.68 11.60
C GLY A 124 -26.85 16.38 12.69
N PHE A 125 -26.85 15.89 13.94
CA PHE A 125 -27.73 16.44 14.98
C PHE A 125 -27.11 17.64 15.71
N LYS A 126 -27.72 18.83 15.57
CA LYS A 126 -27.37 20.04 16.36
C LYS A 126 -27.74 19.92 17.85
N THR A 127 -28.67 19.02 18.19
CA THR A 127 -29.17 18.85 19.56
C THR A 127 -29.35 17.37 19.85
N CYS A 128 -28.91 16.94 21.04
CA CYS A 128 -29.03 15.53 21.43
C CYS A 128 -30.51 15.16 21.65
N PRO A 129 -31.06 14.14 20.97
CA PRO A 129 -32.45 13.72 21.16
C PRO A 129 -32.72 13.17 22.56
N TYR A 130 -31.70 12.68 23.26
CA TYR A 130 -31.86 12.06 24.58
C TYR A 130 -31.78 13.05 25.74
N CYS A 131 -30.78 13.93 25.76
CA CYS A 131 -30.57 14.87 26.87
C CYS A 131 -30.94 16.33 26.53
N ARG A 132 -31.36 16.59 25.28
CA ARG A 132 -31.76 17.91 24.75
C ARG A 132 -30.69 19.01 24.83
N LYS A 133 -29.45 18.67 25.18
CA LYS A 133 -28.33 19.62 25.16
C LYS A 133 -27.79 19.78 23.73
N LYS A 134 -27.28 20.98 23.42
CA LYS A 134 -26.66 21.29 22.13
C LYS A 134 -25.40 20.44 21.96
N VAL A 135 -25.27 19.78 20.82
CA VAL A 135 -24.11 18.94 20.51
C VAL A 135 -23.22 19.74 19.62
N TYR A 136 -21.98 19.95 20.06
CA TYR A 136 -20.98 20.64 19.28
C TYR A 136 -20.15 19.62 18.51
N THR A 137 -19.96 19.87 17.23
CA THR A 137 -19.01 19.07 16.45
C THR A 137 -17.59 19.29 16.99
N PRO A 138 -16.64 18.35 16.79
CA PRO A 138 -15.25 18.54 17.19
C PRO A 138 -14.65 19.84 16.63
N ALA A 139 -15.03 20.22 15.41
CA ALA A 139 -14.61 21.47 14.77
C ALA A 139 -15.16 22.71 15.51
N GLU A 140 -16.43 22.70 15.91
CA GLU A 140 -17.02 23.78 16.72
C GLU A 140 -16.36 23.87 18.10
N MET A 141 -16.07 22.73 18.74
CA MET A 141 -15.35 22.72 20.02
C MET A 141 -13.93 23.28 19.87
N MET A 142 -13.23 22.98 18.77
CA MET A 142 -11.92 23.57 18.48
C MET A 142 -12.04 25.09 18.25
N MET A 143 -13.01 25.55 17.46
CA MET A 143 -13.21 26.98 17.23
C MET A 143 -13.52 27.73 18.53
N MET A 144 -14.37 27.18 19.42
CA MET A 144 -14.63 27.81 20.71
C MET A 144 -13.41 27.89 21.62
N LYS A 145 -12.50 26.90 21.55
CA LYS A 145 -11.24 26.93 22.30
C LYS A 145 -10.24 27.95 21.72
N ILE A 146 -10.10 27.99 20.40
CA ILE A 146 -9.16 28.90 19.71
C ILE A 146 -9.62 30.36 19.88
N PHE A 147 -10.91 30.64 19.66
CA PHE A 147 -11.52 31.95 19.87
C PHE A 147 -11.94 32.22 21.31
N SER A 148 -11.21 31.66 22.29
CA SER A 148 -11.37 32.08 23.67
C SER A 148 -10.97 33.54 23.78
N THR A 149 -11.77 34.37 24.46
CA THR A 149 -11.55 35.82 24.59
C THR A 149 -10.14 36.14 25.07
N ARG A 150 -9.57 35.30 25.94
CA ARG A 150 -8.19 35.41 26.40
C ARG A 150 -7.18 35.23 25.27
N ASN A 151 -7.37 34.20 24.44
CA ASN A 151 -6.48 33.93 23.29
C ASN A 151 -6.59 35.03 22.24
N ILE A 152 -7.79 35.57 22.01
CA ILE A 152 -8.00 36.71 21.10
C ILE A 152 -7.26 37.95 21.62
N ILE A 153 -7.38 38.26 22.92
CA ILE A 153 -6.68 39.41 23.52
C ILE A 153 -5.16 39.22 23.40
N ILE A 154 -4.64 38.03 23.72
CA ILE A 154 -3.21 37.72 23.59
C ILE A 154 -2.75 37.88 22.14
N ALA A 155 -3.50 37.33 21.18
CA ALA A 155 -3.18 37.48 19.77
C ALA A 155 -3.19 38.94 19.31
N ALA A 156 -4.17 39.74 19.76
CA ALA A 156 -4.24 41.17 19.46
C ALA A 156 -3.03 41.93 20.02
N VAL A 157 -2.62 41.65 21.26
CA VAL A 157 -1.43 42.27 21.87
C VAL A 157 -0.16 41.89 21.10
N VAL A 158 -0.01 40.62 20.71
CA VAL A 158 1.14 40.16 19.91
C VAL A 158 1.16 40.84 18.54
N ILE A 159 0.02 40.95 17.86
CA ILE A 159 -0.08 41.66 16.57
C ILE A 159 0.28 43.14 16.73
N LEU A 160 -0.20 43.82 17.78
CA LEU A 160 0.15 45.21 18.06
C LEU A 160 1.64 45.39 18.34
N ALA A 161 2.24 44.47 19.11
CA ALA A 161 3.67 44.50 19.37
C ALA A 161 4.50 44.31 18.09
N ILE A 162 4.12 43.35 17.23
CA ILE A 162 4.78 43.12 15.93
C ILE A 162 4.61 44.35 15.03
N ALA A 163 3.42 44.96 14.98
CA ALA A 163 3.18 46.17 14.20
C ALA A 163 4.02 47.35 14.71
N ALA A 164 4.14 47.53 16.03
CA ALA A 164 4.98 48.58 16.62
C ALA A 164 6.46 48.38 16.28
N VAL A 165 6.96 47.14 16.36
CA VAL A 165 8.32 46.79 15.95
C VAL A 165 8.53 47.03 14.45
N GLY A 166 7.57 46.64 13.62
CA GLY A 166 7.61 46.89 12.18
C GLY A 166 7.65 48.38 11.84
N ILE A 167 6.80 49.20 12.46
CA ILE A 167 6.81 50.66 12.29
C ILE A 167 8.16 51.25 12.70
N TYR A 168 8.72 50.80 13.83
CA TYR A 168 10.02 51.23 14.32
C TYR A 168 11.15 50.94 13.33
N LEU A 169 11.13 49.76 12.70
CA LEU A 169 12.14 49.36 11.72
C LEU A 169 11.98 50.09 10.37
N PHE A 170 10.75 50.27 9.88
CA PHE A 170 10.51 50.81 8.53
C PHE A 170 10.43 52.33 8.46
N LYS A 171 10.04 53.03 9.54
CA LYS A 171 9.92 54.49 9.57
C LYS A 171 10.46 55.08 10.88
N PRO A 172 11.79 55.07 11.11
CA PRO A 172 12.38 55.60 12.33
C PRO A 172 12.15 57.12 12.53
N GLU A 173 11.93 57.88 11.44
CA GLU A 173 11.64 59.31 11.50
C GLU A 173 10.33 59.64 12.25
N LEU A 174 9.29 58.80 12.15
CA LEU A 174 8.02 59.01 12.87
C LEU A 174 8.17 58.85 14.40
N VAL A 175 9.09 57.98 14.82
CA VAL A 175 9.36 57.74 16.25
C VAL A 175 10.04 58.96 16.89
N LYS A 176 10.82 59.73 16.12
CA LYS A 176 11.44 60.97 16.60
C LYS A 176 10.40 62.07 16.85
N PHE A 177 9.38 62.19 15.99
CA PHE A 177 8.30 63.16 16.17
C PHE A 177 7.45 62.88 17.41
N LEU A 178 7.17 61.60 17.72
CA LEU A 178 6.42 61.22 18.92
C LEU A 178 7.16 61.49 20.25
N LYS A 179 8.47 61.75 20.23
CA LYS A 179 9.24 62.12 21.44
C LYS A 179 9.25 63.62 21.75
N GLN A 180 8.83 64.46 20.81
CA GLN A 180 8.82 65.93 20.99
C GLN A 180 7.46 66.48 21.44
N VAL A 181 6.42 65.64 21.42
CA VAL A 181 5.08 65.91 21.97
C VAL A 181 4.99 65.29 23.35
#